data_AF-A0A7K4EXD6-F1
#
_entry.id   AF-A0A7K4EXD6-F1
#
_cell.length_a   1.000
_cell.length_b   1.000
_cell.length_c   1.000
_cell.angle_alpha   90.00
_cell.angle_beta   90.00
_cell.angle_gamma   90.00
#
_symmetry.space_group_name_H-M   'P 1'
#
loop_
_entity.id
_entity.type
_entity.pdbx_description
1 polymer ?
#
loop_
_entity_poly.entity_id
_entity_poly.type
_entity_poly.pdbx_seq_one_letter_code
_entity_poly.pdbx_strand_id
1 'polypeptide(L)'
;MVNFEKIYQNIALQVIDRCHGAIKITKRGKIIEVFDTKRHIWSDGLAGLIIKEECRKANLREWEFANVRTYVIKELLDKSKNQ
;
A
#
# COMPACT_ATOMS: atom_id res chain seq x y z
N MET A 1 -11.62 2.26 22.28
CA MET A 1 -12.12 2.07 20.90
C MET A 1 -10.94 1.95 19.96
N VAL A 2 -10.92 0.93 19.11
CA VAL A 2 -9.90 0.79 18.08
C VAL A 2 -10.19 1.79 16.97
N ASN A 3 -9.22 2.64 16.64
CA ASN A 3 -9.33 3.56 15.52
C ASN A 3 -8.85 2.84 14.24
N PHE A 4 -9.81 2.33 13.47
CA PHE A 4 -9.55 1.59 12.24
C PHE A 4 -8.84 2.43 11.17
N GLU A 5 -9.09 3.74 11.10
CA GLU A 5 -8.40 4.62 10.15
C GLU A 5 -6.89 4.65 10.41
N LYS A 6 -6.49 4.76 11.68
CA LYS A 6 -5.07 4.71 12.07
C LYS A 6 -4.44 3.35 11.76
N ILE A 7 -5.19 2.26 11.95
CA ILE A 7 -4.72 0.92 11.59
C ILE A 7 -4.46 0.83 10.09
N TYR A 8 -5.43 1.22 9.26
CA TYR A 8 -5.29 1.15 7.82
C TYR A 8 -4.17 2.04 7.29
N GLN A 9 -4.03 3.25 7.85
CA GLN A 9 -2.93 4.15 7.52
C GLN A 9 -1.57 3.55 7.88
N ASN A 10 -1.42 2.97 9.07
CA ASN A 10 -0.17 2.35 9.50
C ASN A 10 0.21 1.17 8.59
N ILE A 11 -0.74 0.32 8.23
CA ILE A 11 -0.49 -0.81 7.32
C ILE A 11 -0.16 -0.30 5.91
N ALA A 12 -0.80 0.77 5.45
CA ALA A 12 -0.44 1.39 4.17
C ALA A 12 1.00 1.91 4.17
N LEU A 13 1.45 2.54 5.27
CA LEU A 13 2.84 2.96 5.43
C LEU A 13 3.81 1.77 5.41
N GLN A 14 3.46 0.64 6.04
CA GLN A 14 4.25 -0.60 5.97
C GLN A 14 4.34 -1.16 4.55
N VAL A 15 3.26 -1.09 3.78
CA VAL A 15 3.27 -1.50 2.36
C VAL A 15 4.22 -0.61 1.56
N ILE A 16 4.17 0.72 1.76
CA ILE A 16 5.04 1.67 1.08
C ILE A 16 6.51 1.44 1.47
N ASP A 17 6.77 1.26 2.77
CA ASP A 17 8.09 1.00 3.33
C ASP A 17 8.68 -0.31 2.80
N ARG A 18 7.90 -1.38 2.73
CA ARG A 18 8.31 -2.64 2.09
C ARG A 18 8.71 -2.45 0.63
N CYS A 19 8.10 -1.52 -0.07
CA CYS A 19 8.49 -1.20 -1.44
C CYS A 19 9.61 -0.15 -1.52
N HIS A 20 10.16 0.32 -0.41
CA HIS A 20 11.06 1.49 -0.32
C HIS A 20 10.51 2.73 -1.06
N GLY A 21 9.17 2.91 -1.08
CA GLY A 21 8.51 3.95 -1.86
C GLY A 21 8.53 3.74 -3.37
N ALA A 22 9.13 2.66 -3.88
CA ALA A 22 9.18 2.29 -5.29
C ALA A 22 7.85 1.68 -5.76
N ILE A 23 6.81 2.50 -5.71
CA ILE A 23 5.44 2.22 -6.16
C ILE A 23 5.09 3.25 -7.22
N LYS A 24 4.92 2.81 -8.47
CA LYS A 24 4.46 3.67 -9.56
C LYS A 24 2.95 3.74 -9.53
N ILE A 25 2.41 4.96 -9.46
CA ILE A 25 0.98 5.23 -9.55
C ILE A 25 0.69 6.20 -10.69
N THR A 26 -0.47 6.05 -11.32
CA THR A 26 -1.01 7.04 -12.26
C THR A 26 -1.52 8.27 -11.51
N LYS A 27 -1.64 9.41 -12.20
CA LYS A 27 -2.31 10.62 -11.68
C LYS A 27 -3.76 10.39 -11.24
N ARG A 28 -4.41 9.34 -11.75
CA ARG A 28 -5.78 8.94 -11.37
C ARG A 28 -5.83 7.96 -10.18
N GLY A 29 -4.71 7.69 -9.52
CA GLY A 29 -4.66 6.84 -8.32
C GLY A 29 -4.61 5.33 -8.60
N LYS A 30 -4.35 4.90 -9.83
CA LYS A 30 -4.12 3.48 -10.15
C LYS A 30 -2.66 3.10 -9.92
N ILE A 31 -2.39 2.08 -9.12
CA ILE A 31 -1.06 1.47 -8.98
C ILE A 31 -0.73 0.71 -10.27
N ILE A 32 0.45 0.98 -10.83
CA ILE A 32 0.93 0.44 -12.11
C ILE A 32 1.94 -0.67 -11.85
N GLU A 33 2.95 -0.42 -11.01
CA GLU A 33 4.09 -1.30 -10.78
C GLU A 33 4.61 -1.08 -9.36
N VAL A 34 5.13 -2.14 -8.75
CA VAL A 34 5.80 -2.10 -7.45
C VAL A 34 7.09 -2.89 -7.46
N PHE A 35 8.08 -2.41 -6.71
CA PHE A 35 9.25 -3.21 -6.34
C PHE A 35 9.00 -3.88 -4.99
N ASP A 36 9.02 -5.21 -4.94
CA ASP A 36 8.96 -5.92 -3.66
C ASP A 36 10.37 -6.21 -3.17
N THR A 37 10.79 -5.56 -2.08
CA THR A 37 12.13 -5.79 -1.49
C THR A 37 12.32 -7.21 -0.99
N LYS A 38 11.26 -7.93 -0.62
CA LYS A 38 11.37 -9.33 -0.15
C LYS A 38 11.64 -10.31 -1.28
N ARG A 39 11.13 -9.99 -2.47
CA ARG A 39 11.25 -10.83 -3.68
C ARG A 39 12.31 -10.33 -4.64
N HIS A 40 12.79 -9.10 -4.45
CA HIS A 40 13.71 -8.39 -5.33
C HIS A 40 13.23 -8.31 -6.80
N ILE A 41 11.93 -8.06 -7.01
CA ILE A 41 11.30 -8.06 -8.35
C ILE A 41 10.41 -6.82 -8.53
N TRP A 42 10.39 -6.29 -9.76
CA TRP A 42 9.41 -5.34 -10.26
C TRP A 42 8.25 -6.05 -10.94
N SER A 43 7.00 -5.72 -10.60
CA SER A 43 5.82 -6.25 -11.30
C SER A 43 4.59 -5.35 -11.14
N ASP A 44 3.75 -5.38 -12.17
CA ASP A 44 2.46 -4.69 -12.25
C ASP A 44 1.33 -5.37 -11.46
N GLY A 45 1.45 -6.68 -11.20
CA GLY A 45 0.49 -7.46 -10.42
C GLY A 45 0.81 -7.56 -8.92
N LEU A 46 2.05 -7.25 -8.51
CA LEU A 46 2.51 -7.52 -7.14
C LEU A 46 1.89 -6.61 -6.07
N ALA A 47 1.39 -5.42 -6.45
CA ALA A 47 0.85 -4.46 -5.50
C ALA A 47 -0.29 -5.04 -4.65
N GLY A 48 -1.22 -5.76 -5.31
CA GLY A 48 -2.33 -6.40 -4.63
C GLY A 48 -1.88 -7.52 -3.68
N LEU A 49 -0.84 -8.26 -4.07
CA LEU A 49 -0.30 -9.35 -3.28
C LEU A 49 0.43 -8.83 -2.04
N ILE A 50 1.24 -7.77 -2.18
CA ILE A 50 1.92 -7.13 -1.04
C ILE A 50 0.90 -6.59 -0.04
N ILE A 51 -0.12 -5.86 -0.50
CA ILE A 51 -1.18 -5.34 0.36
C ILE A 51 -1.86 -6.49 1.10
N LYS A 52 -2.23 -7.56 0.39
CA LYS A 52 -2.88 -8.75 0.97
C LYS A 52 -2.00 -9.40 2.05
N GLU A 53 -0.69 -9.50 1.82
CA GLU A 53 0.25 -10.07 2.78
C GLU A 53 0.37 -9.23 4.05
N GLU A 54 0.54 -7.92 3.93
CA GLU A 54 0.68 -7.05 5.11
C GLU A 54 -0.65 -6.94 5.88
N CYS A 55 -1.80 -6.88 5.20
CA CYS A 55 -3.11 -6.92 5.86
C CYS A 55 -3.36 -8.23 6.62
N ARG A 56 -2.97 -9.38 6.05
CA ARG A 56 -3.12 -10.69 6.72
C ARG A 56 -2.26 -10.80 7.97
N LYS A 57 -1.04 -10.28 7.95
CA LYS A 57 -0.19 -10.21 9.16
C LYS A 57 -0.80 -9.34 10.26
N ALA A 58 -1.51 -8.28 9.86
CA ALA A 58 -2.24 -7.42 10.78
C ALA A 58 -3.63 -7.96 11.17
N ASN A 59 -3.96 -9.19 10.77
CA ASN A 59 -5.23 -9.85 11.06
C ASN A 59 -6.48 -9.09 10.57
N LEU A 60 -6.35 -8.37 9.46
CA LEU A 60 -7.48 -7.70 8.80
C LEU A 60 -8.30 -8.70 7.96
N ARG A 61 -9.60 -8.43 7.85
CA ARG A 61 -10.55 -9.13 6.97
C ARG A 61 -10.37 -8.68 5.52
N GLU A 62 -10.73 -9.54 4.57
CA GLU A 62 -10.46 -9.27 3.15
C GLU A 62 -11.16 -8.01 2.61
N TRP A 63 -12.34 -7.66 3.13
CA TRP A 63 -13.03 -6.42 2.75
C TRP A 63 -12.29 -5.16 3.23
N GLU A 64 -11.43 -5.26 4.25
CA GLU A 64 -10.63 -4.12 4.75
C GLU A 64 -9.43 -3.82 3.84
N PHE A 65 -9.04 -4.74 2.96
CA PHE A 65 -7.87 -4.56 2.08
C PHE A 65 -8.09 -3.41 1.08
N ALA A 66 -9.35 -3.18 0.68
CA ALA A 66 -9.72 -2.05 -0.15
C ALA A 66 -9.46 -0.71 0.55
N ASN A 67 -9.69 -0.63 1.87
CA ASN A 67 -9.40 0.57 2.64
C ASN A 67 -7.90 0.83 2.69
N VAL A 68 -7.10 -0.19 3.02
CA VAL A 68 -5.63 -0.08 3.04
C VAL A 68 -5.08 0.37 1.68
N ARG A 69 -5.58 -0.19 0.57
CA ARG A 69 -5.20 0.26 -0.78
C ARG A 69 -5.47 1.76 -0.98
N THR A 70 -6.63 2.25 -0.55
CA THR A 70 -6.98 3.68 -0.65
C THR A 70 -5.98 4.54 0.14
N TYR A 71 -5.59 4.11 1.35
CA TYR A 71 -4.57 4.81 2.12
C TYR A 71 -3.19 4.77 1.44
N VAL A 72 -2.78 3.65 0.85
CA VAL A 72 -1.51 3.57 0.08
C VAL A 72 -1.50 4.62 -1.03
N ILE A 73 -2.58 4.71 -1.80
CA ILE A 73 -2.69 5.69 -2.90
C ILE A 73 -2.66 7.12 -2.34
N LYS A 74 -3.40 7.39 -1.26
CA LYS A 74 -3.47 8.71 -0.63
C LYS A 74 -2.08 9.16 -0.15
N GLU A 75 -1.37 8.33 0.59
CA GLU A 75 -0.04 8.62 1.13
C GLU A 75 0.98 8.90 0.00
N LEU A 76 0.91 8.16 -1.10
CA LEU A 76 1.78 8.39 -2.26
C LEU A 76 1.44 9.69 -3.01
N LEU A 77 0.15 10.02 -3.17
CA LEU A 77 -0.27 11.26 -3.82
C LEU A 77 0.00 12.49 -2.95
N ASP A 78 -0.20 12.40 -1.64
CA ASP A 78 0.08 13.50 -0.70
C ASP A 78 1.59 13.78 -0.63
N LYS A 79 2.45 12.75 -0.65
CA LYS A 79 3.90 12.93 -0.80
C LYS A 79 4.27 13.62 -2.11
N SER A 80 3.63 13.26 -3.23
CA SER A 80 3.89 13.87 -4.53
C SER A 80 3.47 15.35 -4.64
N LYS A 81 2.59 15.85 -3.77
CA LYS A 81 2.18 17.27 -3.74
C LYS A 81 3.08 18.15 -2.89
N ASN A 82 3.83 17.55 -1.96
CA ASN A 82 4.71 18.23 -1.02
C ASN A 82 6.20 18.20 -1.45
N GLN A 83 6.48 17.78 -2.68
CA GLN A 83 7.78 17.89 -3.36
C GLN A 83 7.67 18.88 -4.52
#